data_AF-A0A933X8I5-F1
#
_entry.id   AF-A0A933X8I5-F1
#
_cell.length_a   1.000
_cell.length_b   1.000
_cell.length_c   1.000
_cell.angle_alpha   90.00
_cell.angle_beta   90.00
_cell.angle_gamma   90.00
#
_symmetry.space_group_name_H-M   'P 1'
#
loop_
_entity.id
_entity.type
_entity.pdbx_description
1 polymer ?
#
loop_
_entity_poly.entity_id
_entity_poly.type
_entity_poly.pdbx_seq_one_letter_code
_entity_poly.pdbx_strand_id
1 'polypeptide(L)'
;MPSDPDQSFQPTAEADEKQLCVSCMFPNEPSAHFCAKCGAPLSSYAATGPFESLFAEGHVYRQAAERPRSLIVVLGVWLIFGMMALAGLVVAFMGRDMGIGYTAFGALILAISVVLIWKTTRNYRARGKTDEKHDG
;
A
#
# COMPACT_ATOMS: atom_id res chain seq x y z
N MET A 1 42.40 32.81 50.83
CA MET A 1 42.03 31.56 50.13
C MET A 1 40.97 31.92 49.11
N PRO A 2 41.14 31.55 47.84
CA PRO A 2 40.32 32.03 46.74
C PRO A 2 38.89 31.50 46.84
N SER A 3 37.93 32.39 46.59
CA SER A 3 36.52 32.13 46.39
C SER A 3 36.31 31.16 45.21
N ASP A 4 35.64 30.03 45.46
CA ASP A 4 35.19 29.09 44.43
C ASP A 4 34.35 29.81 43.37
N PRO A 5 34.66 29.65 42.07
CA PRO A 5 33.83 30.22 41.02
C PRO A 5 32.54 29.42 40.87
N ASP A 6 31.44 30.13 41.08
CA ASP A 6 30.08 29.91 40.61
C ASP A 6 30.00 28.97 39.38
N GLN A 7 29.78 27.68 39.62
CA GLN A 7 29.37 26.73 38.57
C GLN A 7 27.91 27.00 38.22
N SER A 8 27.70 28.04 37.42
CA SER A 8 26.43 28.24 36.71
C SER A 8 26.18 27.01 35.83
N PHE A 9 25.20 26.20 36.24
CA PHE A 9 24.60 25.16 35.41
C PHE A 9 23.98 25.86 34.20
N GLN A 10 24.70 25.88 33.07
CA GLN A 10 24.11 26.27 31.80
C GLN A 10 23.18 25.13 31.38
N PRO A 11 21.85 25.34 31.26
CA PRO A 11 21.01 24.37 30.60
C PRO A 11 21.50 24.33 29.16
N THR A 12 22.22 23.26 28.81
CA THR A 12 22.63 22.99 27.44
C THR A 12 21.36 23.01 26.61
N ALA A 13 21.27 23.99 25.69
CA ALA A 13 20.14 24.16 24.78
C ALA A 13 19.67 22.79 24.32
N GLU A 14 18.47 22.43 24.75
CA GLU A 14 17.84 21.15 24.49
C GLU A 14 17.99 20.86 23.00
N ALA A 15 18.82 19.86 22.68
CA ALA A 15 18.84 19.33 21.33
C ALA A 15 17.42 18.86 21.08
N ASP A 16 16.70 19.57 20.21
CA ASP A 16 15.32 19.28 19.81
C ASP A 16 15.21 17.79 19.45
N GLU A 17 14.82 16.96 20.43
CA GLU A 17 14.86 15.50 20.31
C GLU A 17 13.73 15.08 19.38
N LYS A 18 14.05 14.90 18.10
CA LYS A 18 13.07 14.47 17.09
C LYS A 18 12.91 12.96 17.13
N GLN A 19 11.67 12.50 17.33
CA GLN A 19 11.37 11.08 17.21
C GLN A 19 11.25 10.66 15.74
N LEU A 20 11.87 9.54 15.39
CA LEU A 20 11.81 9.01 14.04
C LEU A 20 10.59 8.09 13.89
N CYS A 21 9.85 8.27 12.79
CA CYS A 21 8.78 7.35 12.45
C CYS A 21 9.35 5.97 12.09
N VAL A 22 8.95 4.92 12.81
CA VAL A 22 9.35 3.53 12.53
C VAL A 22 8.91 3.01 11.15
N SER A 23 7.91 3.64 10.53
CA SER A 23 7.37 3.23 9.24
C SER A 23 8.07 3.91 8.04
N CYS A 24 8.37 5.20 8.13
CA CYS A 24 8.93 5.97 7.01
C CYS A 24 10.22 6.74 7.33
N MET A 25 10.77 6.56 8.53
CA MET A 25 11.96 7.24 9.06
C MET A 25 11.91 8.77 9.01
N PHE A 26 10.72 9.35 8.86
CA PHE A 26 10.57 10.80 8.91
C PHE A 26 10.75 11.31 10.36
N PRO A 27 11.54 12.37 10.58
CA PRO A 27 11.64 13.01 11.89
C PRO A 27 10.36 13.77 12.21
N ASN A 28 9.75 13.49 13.36
CA ASN A 28 8.57 14.19 13.86
C ASN A 28 8.89 14.82 15.22
N GLU A 29 8.09 15.79 15.63
CA GLU A 29 8.18 16.33 16.98
C GLU A 29 7.92 15.24 18.02
N PRO A 30 8.59 15.26 19.18
CA PRO A 30 8.44 14.25 20.23
C PRO A 30 7.03 14.18 20.83
N SER A 31 6.25 15.27 20.70
CA SER A 31 4.84 15.34 21.09
C SER A 31 3.85 14.80 20.04
N ALA A 32 4.31 14.46 18.84
CA ALA A 32 3.43 14.01 17.76
C ALA A 32 2.92 12.57 17.99
N HIS A 33 1.61 12.37 17.92
CA HIS A 33 0.99 11.04 18.03
C HIS A 33 0.95 10.28 16.69
N PHE A 34 0.96 11.01 15.57
CA PHE A 34 0.98 10.47 14.23
C PHE A 34 2.08 11.12 13.41
N CYS A 35 2.65 10.38 12.48
CA CYS A 35 3.66 10.91 11.58
C CYS A 35 3.06 11.93 10.62
N ALA A 36 3.64 13.13 10.55
CA ALA A 36 3.23 14.20 9.63
C ALA A 36 3.38 13.83 8.15
N LYS A 37 4.24 12.84 7.84
CA LYS A 37 4.47 12.39 6.46
C LYS A 37 3.59 11.22 6.04
N CYS A 38 3.52 10.16 6.84
CA CYS A 38 2.85 8.92 6.43
C CYS A 38 1.60 8.59 7.26
N GLY A 39 1.29 9.37 8.29
CA GLY A 39 0.14 9.13 9.18
C GLY A 39 0.27 7.90 10.08
N ALA A 40 1.43 7.25 10.13
CA ALA A 40 1.64 6.11 11.02
C ALA A 40 1.62 6.55 12.50
N PRO A 41 1.01 5.76 13.41
CA PRO A 41 1.03 6.06 14.83
C PRO A 41 2.48 5.97 15.37
N LEU A 42 2.87 6.96 16.17
CA LEU A 42 4.20 7.06 16.78
C LEU A 42 4.21 6.62 18.24
N SER A 43 3.11 6.79 18.97
CA SER A 43 3.03 6.45 20.40
C SER A 43 2.22 5.18 20.67
N SER A 44 2.62 4.42 21.70
CA SER A 44 1.93 3.22 22.18
C SER A 44 0.49 3.49 22.64
N TYR A 45 0.17 4.74 22.99
CA TYR A 45 -1.16 5.17 23.40
C TYR A 45 -2.17 5.12 22.24
N ALA A 46 -1.70 5.27 20.99
CA ALA A 46 -2.52 5.09 19.80
C ALA A 46 -2.84 3.61 19.50
N ALA A 47 -2.32 2.65 20.28
CA ALA A 47 -2.63 1.23 20.14
C ALA A 47 -3.67 0.73 21.15
N THR A 48 -4.04 1.54 22.15
CA THR A 48 -4.89 1.10 23.28
C THR A 48 -6.24 1.81 23.40
N GLY A 49 -6.50 2.85 22.60
CA GLY A 49 -7.79 3.54 22.60
C GLY A 49 -8.83 2.89 21.66
N PRO A 50 -10.13 3.00 21.97
CA PRO A 50 -11.20 2.31 21.24
C PRO A 50 -11.44 2.83 19.81
N PHE A 51 -10.96 4.03 19.47
CA PHE A 51 -11.09 4.61 18.13
C PHE A 51 -9.80 4.50 17.31
N GLU A 52 -8.63 4.42 17.94
CA GLU A 52 -7.34 4.36 17.26
C GLU A 52 -7.05 2.99 16.62
N SER A 53 -7.67 1.92 17.10
CA SER A 53 -7.63 0.60 16.44
C SER A 53 -8.24 0.63 15.02
N LEU A 54 -9.33 1.37 14.81
CA LEU A 54 -9.96 1.57 13.49
C LEU A 54 -9.06 2.36 12.54
N PHE A 55 -8.30 3.35 13.05
CA PHE A 55 -7.33 4.09 12.25
C PHE A 55 -6.06 3.29 11.95
N ALA A 56 -5.60 2.45 12.88
CA ALA A 56 -4.49 1.52 12.65
C ALA A 56 -4.87 0.45 11.60
N GLU A 57 -6.09 -0.06 11.64
CA GLU A 57 -6.62 -1.00 10.64
C GLU A 57 -6.82 -0.30 9.27
N GLY A 58 -7.26 0.95 9.28
CA GLY A 58 -7.32 1.81 8.09
C GLY A 58 -5.96 2.07 7.45
N HIS A 59 -4.90 2.29 8.24
CA HIS A 59 -3.53 2.45 7.73
C HIS A 59 -3.01 1.15 7.10
N VAL A 60 -3.30 -0.01 7.70
CA VAL A 60 -2.99 -1.33 7.12
C VAL A 60 -3.73 -1.56 5.79
N TYR A 61 -5.03 -1.23 5.73
CA TYR A 61 -5.82 -1.34 4.50
C TYR A 61 -5.33 -0.40 3.40
N ARG A 62 -4.99 0.84 3.75
CA ARG A 62 -4.47 1.83 2.81
C ARG A 62 -3.08 1.44 2.31
N GLN A 63 -2.22 0.89 3.18
CA GLN A 63 -0.91 0.39 2.79
C GLN A 63 -1.01 -0.87 1.91
N ALA A 64 -2.01 -1.73 2.13
CA ALA A 64 -2.31 -2.86 1.25
C ALA A 64 -2.86 -2.43 -0.13
N ALA A 65 -3.65 -1.35 -0.18
CA ALA A 65 -4.24 -0.84 -1.41
C ALA A 65 -3.30 0.09 -2.22
N GLU A 66 -2.54 0.96 -1.55
CA GLU A 66 -1.66 1.96 -2.18
C GLU A 66 -0.27 1.40 -2.51
N ARG A 67 0.15 0.28 -1.89
CA ARG A 67 1.39 -0.46 -2.21
C ARG A 67 1.12 -1.94 -2.46
N PRO A 68 0.58 -2.35 -3.63
CA PRO A 68 0.46 -3.74 -4.00
C PRO A 68 1.84 -4.31 -4.34
N ARG A 69 2.63 -4.63 -3.31
CA ARG A 69 3.94 -5.30 -3.43
C ARG A 69 3.82 -6.81 -3.64
N SER A 70 2.61 -7.36 -3.62
CA SER A 70 2.41 -8.81 -3.53
C SER A 70 1.86 -9.39 -4.84
N LEU A 71 2.50 -10.49 -5.28
CA LEU A 71 1.95 -11.43 -6.26
C LEU A 71 0.50 -11.82 -5.92
N ILE A 72 0.11 -11.75 -4.65
CA ILE A 72 -1.26 -11.96 -4.16
C ILE A 72 -2.29 -11.09 -4.89
N VAL A 73 -2.01 -9.80 -5.14
CA VAL A 73 -2.97 -8.93 -5.86
C VAL A 73 -3.11 -9.35 -7.31
N VAL A 74 -1.99 -9.69 -7.96
CA VAL A 74 -1.99 -10.20 -9.35
C VAL A 74 -2.72 -11.54 -9.44
N LEU A 75 -2.45 -12.45 -8.50
CA LEU A 75 -3.12 -13.74 -8.40
C LEU A 75 -4.62 -13.58 -8.17
N GLY A 76 -5.04 -12.68 -7.28
CA GLY A 76 -6.46 -12.39 -7.04
C GLY A 76 -7.16 -11.87 -8.29
N VAL A 77 -6.54 -10.92 -9.00
CA VAL A 77 -7.07 -10.43 -10.29
C VAL A 77 -7.13 -11.56 -11.32
N TRP A 78 -6.09 -12.40 -11.41
CA TRP A 78 -6.08 -13.55 -12.31
C TRP A 78 -7.17 -14.56 -11.97
N LEU A 79 -7.46 -14.81 -10.70
CA LEU A 79 -8.50 -15.75 -10.27
C LEU A 79 -9.89 -15.23 -10.66
N ILE A 80 -10.18 -13.96 -10.35
CA ILE A 80 -11.49 -13.35 -10.65
C ILE A 80 -11.69 -13.20 -12.16
N PHE A 81 -10.77 -12.50 -12.84
CA PHE A 81 -10.92 -12.20 -14.27
C PHE A 81 -10.60 -13.41 -15.15
N GLY A 82 -9.79 -14.36 -14.68
CA GLY A 82 -9.53 -15.61 -15.40
C GLY A 82 -10.76 -16.51 -15.44
N MET A 83 -11.49 -16.63 -14.33
CA MET A 83 -12.76 -17.35 -14.34
C MET A 83 -13.81 -16.67 -15.23
N MET A 84 -13.89 -15.34 -15.20
CA MET A 84 -14.78 -14.57 -16.09
C MET A 84 -14.39 -14.72 -17.56
N ALA A 85 -13.09 -14.72 -17.88
CA ALA A 85 -12.60 -14.95 -19.23
C ALA A 85 -12.94 -16.37 -19.72
N LEU A 86 -12.80 -17.38 -18.86
CA LEU A 86 -13.17 -18.76 -19.16
C LEU A 86 -14.68 -18.87 -19.44
N ALA A 87 -15.52 -18.26 -18.60
CA ALA A 87 -16.97 -18.22 -18.82
C ALA A 87 -17.33 -17.51 -20.14
N GLY A 88 -16.70 -16.36 -20.42
CA GLY A 88 -16.86 -15.64 -21.68
C GLY A 88 -16.44 -16.47 -22.90
N LEU A 89 -15.36 -17.26 -22.78
CA LEU A 89 -14.91 -18.19 -23.81
C LEU A 89 -15.93 -19.31 -24.05
N VAL A 90 -16.44 -19.94 -22.99
CA VAL A 90 -17.45 -21.00 -23.09
C VAL A 90 -18.72 -20.45 -23.75
N VAL A 91 -19.18 -19.28 -23.33
CA VAL A 91 -20.35 -18.61 -23.93
C VAL A 91 -20.11 -18.25 -25.39
N ALA A 92 -18.92 -17.76 -25.74
CA ALA A 92 -18.58 -17.45 -27.13
C ALA A 92 -18.50 -18.71 -28.01
N PHE A 93 -18.04 -19.84 -27.44
CA PHE A 93 -17.89 -21.09 -28.17
C PHE A 93 -19.22 -21.84 -28.33
N MET A 94 -20.03 -21.94 -27.28
CA MET A 94 -21.36 -22.57 -27.34
C MET A 94 -22.41 -21.67 -28.00
N GLY A 95 -22.25 -20.35 -27.86
CA GLY A 95 -23.13 -19.36 -28.48
C GLY A 95 -23.00 -19.30 -30.02
N ARG A 96 -21.97 -19.92 -30.60
CA ARG A 96 -21.75 -19.97 -32.06
C ARG A 96 -22.94 -20.57 -32.80
N ASP A 97 -23.58 -21.57 -32.20
CA ASP A 97 -24.74 -22.24 -32.78
C ASP A 97 -26.07 -21.54 -32.43
N MET A 98 -26.09 -20.73 -31.36
CA MET A 98 -27.30 -20.05 -30.85
C MET A 98 -27.47 -18.61 -31.34
N GLY A 99 -26.51 -18.06 -32.09
CA GLY A 99 -26.62 -16.79 -32.80
C GLY A 99 -25.53 -15.76 -32.51
N ILE A 100 -25.41 -14.78 -33.40
CA ILE A 100 -24.35 -13.76 -33.39
C ILE A 100 -24.37 -12.89 -32.12
N GLY A 101 -25.55 -12.69 -31.50
CA GLY A 101 -25.67 -11.91 -30.27
C GLY A 101 -24.88 -12.48 -29.09
N TYR A 102 -25.01 -13.79 -28.83
CA TYR A 102 -24.33 -14.46 -27.72
C TYR A 102 -22.82 -14.58 -27.95
N THR A 103 -22.41 -14.82 -29.20
CA THR A 103 -20.98 -14.83 -29.56
C THR A 103 -20.34 -13.46 -29.39
N ALA A 104 -21.00 -12.38 -29.84
CA ALA A 104 -20.52 -11.02 -29.68
C ALA A 104 -20.40 -10.63 -28.20
N PHE A 105 -21.41 -10.98 -27.38
CA PHE A 105 -21.40 -10.72 -25.95
C PHE A 105 -20.28 -11.48 -25.22
N GLY A 106 -20.13 -12.79 -25.48
CA GLY A 106 -19.05 -13.60 -24.93
C GLY A 106 -17.66 -13.10 -25.33
N ALA A 107 -17.49 -12.73 -26.60
CA ALA A 107 -16.25 -12.16 -27.12
C ALA A 107 -15.90 -10.81 -26.46
N LEU A 108 -16.89 -9.95 -26.21
CA LEU A 108 -16.69 -8.67 -25.54
C LEU A 108 -16.24 -8.84 -24.09
N ILE A 109 -16.90 -9.74 -23.33
CA ILE A 109 -16.49 -10.07 -21.95
C ILE A 109 -15.07 -10.62 -21.91
N LEU A 110 -14.73 -11.52 -22.84
CA LEU A 110 -13.40 -12.10 -22.95
C LEU A 110 -12.36 -11.01 -23.23
N ALA A 111 -12.62 -10.13 -24.20
CA ALA A 111 -11.72 -9.04 -24.55
C ALA A 111 -11.43 -8.12 -23.36
N ILE A 112 -12.46 -7.69 -22.63
CA ILE A 112 -12.30 -6.84 -21.45
C ILE A 112 -11.48 -7.55 -20.36
N SER A 113 -11.79 -8.82 -20.10
CA SER A 113 -11.08 -9.62 -19.08
C SER A 113 -9.60 -9.78 -19.41
N VAL A 114 -9.27 -10.08 -20.67
CA VAL A 114 -7.88 -10.20 -21.15
C VAL A 114 -7.14 -8.87 -21.05
N VAL A 115 -7.77 -7.75 -21.45
CA VAL A 115 -7.16 -6.42 -21.36
C VAL A 115 -6.83 -6.07 -19.89
N LEU A 116 -7.74 -6.36 -18.96
CA LEU A 116 -7.53 -6.09 -17.54
C LEU A 116 -6.42 -6.98 -16.95
N ILE A 117 -6.38 -8.26 -17.30
CA ILE A 117 -5.30 -9.18 -16.90
C ILE A 117 -3.95 -8.73 -17.46
N TRP A 118 -3.90 -8.37 -18.74
CA TRP A 118 -2.67 -7.92 -19.37
C TRP A 118 -2.18 -6.61 -18.77
N LYS A 119 -3.09 -5.65 -18.55
CA LYS A 119 -2.75 -4.35 -17.95
C LYS A 119 -2.23 -4.52 -16.53
N THR A 120 -2.89 -5.31 -15.69
CA THR A 120 -2.45 -5.55 -14.31
C THR A 120 -1.11 -6.29 -14.26
N THR A 121 -0.92 -7.32 -15.08
CA THR A 121 0.35 -8.06 -15.21
C THR A 121 1.48 -7.16 -15.72
N ARG A 122 1.22 -6.34 -16.74
CA ARG A 122 2.20 -5.40 -17.30
C ARG A 122 2.59 -4.34 -16.27
N ASN A 123 1.62 -3.79 -15.54
CA ASN A 123 1.86 -2.78 -14.53
C ASN A 123 2.65 -3.34 -13.34
N TYR A 124 2.41 -4.61 -12.98
CA TYR A 124 3.20 -5.33 -11.99
C TYR A 124 4.66 -5.54 -12.43
N ARG A 125 4.89 -6.07 -13.64
CA ARG A 125 6.25 -6.28 -14.18
C ARG A 125 7.03 -4.98 -14.39
N ALA A 126 6.35 -3.88 -14.72
CA ALA A 126 7.00 -2.58 -14.91
C ALA A 126 7.56 -1.99 -13.60
N ARG A 127 6.94 -2.29 -12.46
CA ARG A 127 7.40 -1.79 -11.14
C ARG A 127 8.51 -2.62 -10.52
N GLY A 128 8.53 -3.95 -10.75
CA GLY A 128 9.62 -4.81 -10.26
C GLY A 128 11.02 -4.40 -10.76
N LYS A 129 11.11 -3.74 -11.92
CA LYS A 129 12.37 -3.21 -12.46
C LYS A 129 12.86 -1.92 -11.80
N THR A 130 12.00 -1.19 -11.09
CA THR A 130 12.35 0.07 -10.45
C THR A 130 12.90 -0.14 -9.05
N ASP A 131 12.40 -1.16 -8.34
CA ASP A 131 12.88 -1.51 -6.99
C ASP A 131 14.29 -2.14 -7.04
N GLU A 132 14.60 -2.95 -8.06
CA GLU A 132 15.94 -3.55 -8.25
C GLU A 132 17.05 -2.50 -8.49
N LYS A 133 16.69 -1.28 -8.89
CA LYS A 133 17.64 -0.22 -9.22
C LYS A 133 18.00 0.71 -8.05
N HIS A 134 17.33 0.57 -6.91
CA HIS A 134 17.60 1.37 -5.71
C HIS A 134 18.48 0.65 -4.67
N ASP A 135 18.69 -0.65 -4.86
CA ASP A 135 19.47 -1.52 -3.97
C ASP A 135 20.87 -1.87 -4.52
N GLY A 136 21.33 -1.19 -5.58
CA GLY A 136 22.62 -1.43 -6.25
C GLY A 136 23.56 -0.23 -6.23
#